data_AF-A0A3M7IP26-F1
#
_entry.id   AF-A0A3M7IP26-F1
#
_cell.length_a   1.000
_cell.length_b   1.000
_cell.length_c   1.000
_cell.angle_alpha   90.00
_cell.angle_beta   90.00
_cell.angle_gamma   90.00
#
_symmetry.space_group_name_H-M   'P 1'
#
loop_
_entity.id
_entity.type
_entity.pdbx_description
1 polymer ?
#
loop_
_entity_poly.entity_id
_entity_poly.type
_entity_poly.pdbx_seq_one_letter_code
_entity_poly.pdbx_strand_id
1 'polypeptide(L)'
;MNRTSKYLEAVIPKVNAAAKTDEQLKAFTTTNAIVATATFGIKSAGSQNAIIATITNGGAKIKTGDTKQCLFVLSALPEQWQEFFRQTPAAPYQSYWGIRRQFRRLVEQDTDNATGMFGVNIKQEGIEIQGDQTAFAQWTHVWRRVLELLHDALVGPTPADEEPDVDIDHIVGRYVYITLPVWGKCKVFYEHSGSGQRRIVFLHTAGSDGRQYHGVMNDEPPLKNRQLLWHLYSAQAYGIFHGDLDFYFGGWDGRSRMSSIDTKKCPVYMLTGEYDWSNTPAMSQATCDKIPGAKHQTMQGLGHFPATENPKVFVEYCKSSIAQ
;
A
#
# COMPACT_ATOMS: atom_id res chain seq x y z
N MET A 1 16.83 23.84 19.46
CA MET A 1 17.79 23.25 18.49
C MET A 1 17.50 21.77 18.35
N ASN A 2 17.59 21.23 17.14
CA ASN A 2 17.07 19.90 16.81
C ASN A 2 17.91 18.77 17.43
N ARG A 3 17.27 17.83 18.14
CA ARG A 3 17.89 16.52 18.41
C ARG A 3 18.10 15.77 17.10
N THR A 4 17.04 15.62 16.29
CA THR A 4 16.99 14.82 15.05
C THR A 4 18.15 15.10 14.08
N SER A 5 18.56 16.38 13.93
CA SER A 5 19.63 16.76 13.00
C SER A 5 21.00 16.15 13.37
N LYS A 6 21.34 16.05 14.67
CA LYS A 6 22.63 15.46 15.08
C LYS A 6 22.66 13.94 14.95
N TYR A 7 21.53 13.28 15.17
CA TYR A 7 21.43 11.83 14.98
C TYR A 7 21.49 11.45 13.49
N LEU A 8 20.86 12.24 12.62
CA LEU A 8 20.87 11.98 11.18
C LEU A 8 22.23 12.25 10.51
N GLU A 9 23.04 13.18 11.02
CA GLU A 9 24.43 13.34 10.55
C GLU A 9 25.32 12.15 10.96
N ALA A 10 25.13 11.60 12.16
CA ALA A 10 25.90 10.47 12.67
C ALA A 10 25.69 9.17 11.87
N VAL A 11 24.54 8.99 11.20
CA VAL A 11 24.25 7.80 10.37
C VAL A 11 24.74 7.90 8.93
N ILE A 12 25.17 9.08 8.46
CA ILE A 12 25.64 9.28 7.07
C ILE A 12 26.75 8.27 6.68
N PRO A 13 27.76 7.95 7.51
CA PRO A 13 28.75 6.91 7.18
C PRO A 13 28.12 5.52 7.06
N LYS A 14 27.20 5.15 7.96
CA LYS A 14 26.57 3.81 7.99
C LYS A 14 25.62 3.60 6.81
N VAL A 15 24.80 4.59 6.44
CA VAL A 15 23.94 4.49 5.25
C VAL A 15 24.75 4.44 3.94
N ASN A 16 25.86 5.20 3.83
CA ASN A 16 26.74 5.09 2.65
C ASN A 16 27.54 3.78 2.61
N ALA A 17 27.76 3.11 3.74
CA ALA A 17 28.33 1.76 3.75
C ALA A 17 27.29 0.75 3.25
N ALA A 18 26.07 0.79 3.80
CA ALA A 18 24.98 -0.10 3.39
C ALA A 18 24.59 0.09 1.90
N ALA A 19 24.49 1.33 1.42
CA ALA A 19 24.16 1.64 0.02
C ALA A 19 25.20 1.14 -1.01
N LYS A 20 26.44 0.83 -0.59
CA LYS A 20 27.46 0.20 -1.46
C LYS A 20 27.30 -1.31 -1.55
N THR A 21 26.71 -1.95 -0.54
CA THR A 21 26.49 -3.39 -0.50
C THR A 21 25.09 -3.78 -0.98
N ASP A 22 24.08 -2.97 -0.70
CA ASP A 22 22.66 -3.24 -0.97
C ASP A 22 22.36 -3.61 -2.43
N GLU A 23 21.87 -4.83 -2.63
CA GLU A 23 21.64 -5.40 -3.96
C GLU A 23 20.35 -4.88 -4.61
N GLN A 24 19.34 -4.54 -3.79
CA GLN A 24 18.09 -3.93 -4.29
C GLN A 24 18.37 -2.54 -4.87
N LEU A 25 19.08 -1.68 -4.13
CA LEU A 25 19.49 -0.36 -4.62
C LEU A 25 20.38 -0.47 -5.86
N LYS A 26 21.28 -1.46 -5.95
CA LYS A 26 22.05 -1.71 -7.18
C LYS A 26 21.16 -2.12 -8.34
N ALA A 27 20.23 -3.06 -8.17
CA ALA A 27 19.29 -3.46 -9.22
C ALA A 27 18.44 -2.28 -9.72
N PHE A 28 18.01 -1.42 -8.80
CA PHE A 28 17.27 -0.18 -9.10
C PHE A 28 18.09 0.90 -9.80
N THR A 29 19.42 0.95 -9.59
CA THR A 29 20.29 2.00 -10.13
C THR A 29 21.20 1.56 -11.28
N THR A 30 21.31 0.26 -11.57
CA THR A 30 22.17 -0.28 -12.65
C THR A 30 21.37 -0.40 -13.93
N THR A 31 21.18 0.71 -14.65
CA THR A 31 20.42 0.73 -15.91
C THR A 31 20.85 1.85 -16.84
N ASN A 32 20.87 1.56 -18.15
CA ASN A 32 21.19 2.51 -19.21
C ASN A 32 20.16 3.66 -19.33
N ALA A 33 19.01 3.56 -18.65
CA ALA A 33 18.06 4.67 -18.53
C ALA A 33 18.61 5.83 -17.67
N ILE A 34 19.56 5.57 -16.76
CA ILE A 34 20.18 6.59 -15.91
C ILE A 34 21.36 7.22 -16.67
N VAL A 35 21.00 8.11 -17.61
CA VAL A 35 21.93 8.86 -18.47
C VAL A 35 22.56 10.08 -17.79
N ALA A 36 22.03 10.50 -16.63
CA ALA A 36 22.50 11.64 -15.86
C ALA A 36 22.28 11.43 -14.36
N THR A 37 23.07 12.13 -13.55
CA THR A 37 22.97 12.13 -12.09
C THR A 37 21.67 12.80 -11.64
N ALA A 38 20.84 12.09 -10.88
CA ALA A 38 19.69 12.67 -10.19
C ALA A 38 20.04 13.03 -8.74
N THR A 39 19.31 13.96 -8.13
CA THR A 39 19.44 14.26 -6.70
C THR A 39 18.08 14.61 -6.11
N PHE A 40 17.78 14.08 -4.93
CA PHE A 40 16.58 14.40 -4.15
C PHE A 40 16.90 14.66 -2.69
N GLY A 41 16.02 15.38 -2.01
CA GLY A 41 16.16 15.76 -0.60
C GLY A 41 15.16 15.04 0.32
N ILE A 42 15.52 14.92 1.59
CA ILE A 42 14.66 14.46 2.69
C ILE A 42 14.85 15.44 3.85
N LYS A 43 13.78 16.08 4.34
CA LYS A 43 13.87 17.09 5.41
C LYS A 43 12.69 17.07 6.38
N SER A 44 12.94 17.60 7.58
CA SER A 44 11.86 18.05 8.45
C SER A 44 11.28 19.38 7.93
N ALA A 45 9.97 19.57 8.03
CA ALA A 45 9.30 20.83 7.72
C ALA A 45 9.93 22.00 8.50
N GLY A 46 10.08 23.16 7.86
CA GLY A 46 10.78 24.32 8.42
C GLY A 46 12.31 24.21 8.50
N SER A 47 12.91 23.05 8.22
CA SER A 47 14.37 22.89 8.20
C SER A 47 14.99 23.42 6.90
N GLN A 48 16.10 24.15 7.04
CA GLN A 48 17.00 24.50 5.93
C GLN A 48 17.99 23.37 5.62
N ASN A 49 18.32 22.55 6.62
CA ASN A 49 19.18 21.37 6.46
C ASN A 49 18.33 20.17 6.03
N ALA A 50 18.84 19.41 5.06
CA ALA A 50 18.24 18.19 4.56
C ALA A 50 19.31 17.09 4.42
N ILE A 51 18.86 15.83 4.39
CA ILE A 51 19.64 14.74 3.81
C ILE A 51 19.43 14.84 2.29
N ILE A 52 20.50 14.86 1.49
CA ILE A 52 20.40 14.75 0.03
C ILE A 52 20.99 13.41 -0.39
N ALA A 53 20.26 12.72 -1.26
CA ALA A 53 20.72 11.52 -1.93
C ALA A 53 20.96 11.84 -3.41
N THR A 54 22.20 11.64 -3.84
CA THR A 54 22.65 11.81 -5.22
C THR A 54 22.78 10.43 -5.85
N ILE A 55 22.02 10.17 -6.91
CA ILE A 55 21.89 8.87 -7.56
C ILE A 55 22.64 8.88 -8.89
N THR A 56 23.44 7.85 -9.12
CA THR A 56 24.21 7.60 -10.34
C THR A 56 23.89 6.21 -10.88
N ASN A 57 24.22 5.94 -12.14
CA ASN A 57 24.17 4.58 -12.66
C ASN A 57 25.09 3.67 -11.78
N GLY A 58 24.53 2.60 -11.22
CA GLY A 58 25.20 1.68 -10.30
C GLY A 58 25.26 2.07 -8.81
N GLY A 59 24.62 3.16 -8.35
CA GLY A 59 24.46 3.37 -6.91
C GLY A 59 24.00 4.76 -6.44
N ALA A 60 24.08 4.99 -5.13
CA ALA A 60 23.73 6.25 -4.47
C ALA A 60 24.83 6.76 -3.53
N LYS A 61 24.89 8.09 -3.37
CA LYS A 61 25.72 8.77 -2.37
C LYS A 61 24.84 9.69 -1.53
N ILE A 62 24.89 9.52 -0.20
CA ILE A 62 24.05 10.24 0.76
C ILE A 62 24.92 11.26 1.53
N LYS A 63 24.42 12.47 1.76
CA LYS A 63 25.09 13.52 2.57
C LYS A 63 24.05 14.42 3.24
N THR A 64 24.46 15.30 4.15
CA THR A 64 23.66 16.49 4.50
C THR A 64 23.98 17.67 3.56
N GLY A 65 23.06 18.63 3.48
CA GLY A 65 23.21 19.85 2.67
C GLY A 65 21.94 20.68 2.60
N ASP A 66 21.90 21.65 1.68
CA ASP A 66 20.67 22.36 1.27
C ASP A 66 20.01 21.68 0.06
N THR A 67 18.74 22.03 -0.21
CA THR A 67 17.92 21.38 -1.23
C THR A 67 17.92 22.06 -2.60
N LYS A 68 18.78 23.06 -2.87
CA LYS A 68 18.72 23.88 -4.11
C LYS A 68 19.01 23.09 -5.39
N GLN A 69 19.72 21.97 -5.28
CA GLN A 69 20.07 21.08 -6.39
C GLN A 69 19.23 19.79 -6.42
N CYS A 70 18.16 19.71 -5.63
CA CYS A 70 17.25 18.58 -5.63
C CYS A 70 16.17 18.75 -6.70
N LEU A 71 15.91 17.70 -7.49
CA LEU A 71 14.76 17.64 -8.41
C LEU A 71 13.45 17.70 -7.62
N PHE A 72 13.40 16.96 -6.51
CA PHE A 72 12.29 16.95 -5.55
C PHE A 72 12.79 16.77 -4.11
N VAL A 73 11.95 17.11 -3.14
CA VAL A 73 12.23 16.99 -1.70
C VAL A 73 11.05 16.38 -0.97
N LEU A 74 11.34 15.33 -0.20
CA LEU A 74 10.40 14.72 0.75
C LEU A 74 10.43 15.53 2.06
N SER A 75 9.37 16.29 2.32
CA SER A 75 9.20 17.07 3.55
C SER A 75 8.11 16.45 4.43
N ALA A 76 8.34 16.35 5.75
CA ALA A 76 7.35 15.95 6.74
C ALA A 76 7.67 16.59 8.11
N LEU A 77 6.72 16.65 9.04
CA LEU A 77 6.91 17.23 10.36
C LEU A 77 8.01 16.50 11.19
N PRO A 78 8.72 17.18 12.10
CA PRO A 78 9.72 16.55 12.97
C PRO A 78 9.19 15.33 13.75
N GLU A 79 7.94 15.37 14.20
CA GLU A 79 7.22 14.30 14.90
C GLU A 79 6.85 13.12 13.97
N GLN A 80 6.40 13.40 12.74
CA GLN A 80 6.12 12.39 11.72
C GLN A 80 7.39 11.57 11.39
N TRP A 81 8.56 12.23 11.32
CA TRP A 81 9.83 11.54 11.18
C TRP A 81 10.25 10.75 12.43
N GLN A 82 9.90 11.21 13.64
CA GLN A 82 10.19 10.47 14.88
C GLN A 82 9.39 9.16 14.97
N GLU A 83 8.16 9.12 14.47
CA GLU A 83 7.38 7.89 14.36
C GLU A 83 7.91 6.95 13.26
N PHE A 84 8.30 7.50 12.09
CA PHE A 84 8.90 6.73 10.99
C PHE A 84 10.23 6.07 11.40
N PHE A 85 11.02 6.70 12.25
CA PHE A 85 12.30 6.19 12.74
C PHE A 85 12.21 5.46 14.10
N ARG A 86 11.08 4.81 14.39
CA ARG A 86 10.97 3.79 15.46
C ARG A 86 11.31 2.40 14.92
N GLN A 87 11.90 1.53 15.74
CA GLN A 87 12.26 0.15 15.37
C GLN A 87 11.15 -0.64 14.66
N THR A 88 9.91 -0.42 15.09
CA THR A 88 8.69 -0.93 14.46
C THR A 88 7.69 0.23 14.42
N PRO A 89 7.57 0.97 13.31
CA PRO A 89 6.65 2.09 13.23
C PRO A 89 5.19 1.61 13.33
N ALA A 90 4.40 2.27 14.17
CA ALA A 90 2.97 2.01 14.25
C ALA A 90 2.24 2.53 13.00
N ALA A 91 1.05 2.02 12.71
CA ALA A 91 0.26 2.52 11.58
C ALA A 91 -0.11 4.00 11.78
N PRO A 92 0.04 4.87 10.75
CA PRO A 92 0.43 4.58 9.36
C PRO A 92 1.91 4.90 9.03
N TYR A 93 2.78 5.03 10.03
CA TYR A 93 4.14 5.58 9.87
C TYR A 93 5.17 4.61 9.24
N GLN A 94 4.77 3.41 8.78
CA GLN A 94 5.69 2.43 8.16
C GLN A 94 6.21 2.85 6.77
N SER A 95 5.67 3.90 6.16
CA SER A 95 6.18 4.44 4.89
C SER A 95 5.84 5.91 4.73
N TYR A 96 6.65 6.65 3.96
CA TYR A 96 6.38 8.07 3.65
C TYR A 96 4.99 8.30 3.03
N TRP A 97 4.48 7.34 2.25
CA TRP A 97 3.10 7.34 1.75
C TRP A 97 2.05 7.23 2.86
N GLY A 98 2.31 6.41 3.89
CA GLY A 98 1.44 6.26 5.06
C GLY A 98 1.50 7.45 6.02
N ILE A 99 2.66 8.12 6.15
CA ILE A 99 2.79 9.41 6.87
C ILE A 99 1.81 10.45 6.31
N ARG A 100 1.37 10.34 5.05
CA ARG A 100 0.35 11.23 4.46
C ARG A 100 -1.08 11.01 4.97
N ARG A 101 -1.36 9.90 5.69
CA ARG A 101 -2.71 9.33 5.90
C ARG A 101 -3.09 9.12 7.38
N GLN A 102 -3.11 10.17 8.21
CA GLN A 102 -3.77 10.16 9.54
C GLN A 102 -4.53 11.47 9.82
N PHE A 103 -5.42 11.42 10.80
CA PHE A 103 -6.50 12.38 10.96
C PHE A 103 -6.18 13.52 11.96
N ARG A 104 -6.38 14.76 11.54
CA ARG A 104 -6.75 15.87 12.43
C ARG A 104 -8.08 16.45 11.91
N ARG A 105 -8.96 16.85 12.84
CA ARG A 105 -10.39 17.13 12.59
C ARG A 105 -10.67 18.11 11.44
N LEU A 106 -11.80 17.85 10.77
CA LEU A 106 -12.66 18.82 10.06
C LEU A 106 -12.06 19.58 8.88
N VAL A 107 -12.28 19.05 7.66
CA VAL A 107 -12.65 19.86 6.49
C VAL A 107 -13.76 19.11 5.73
N GLU A 108 -14.99 19.63 5.79
CA GLU A 108 -15.96 19.43 4.73
C GLU A 108 -15.60 20.41 3.59
N GLN A 109 -15.93 20.08 2.34
CA GLN A 109 -15.60 20.86 1.11
C GLN A 109 -14.13 20.79 0.66
N ASP A 110 -13.85 19.95 -0.34
CA ASP A 110 -13.53 20.39 -1.72
C ASP A 110 -13.04 19.18 -2.53
N THR A 111 -13.94 18.59 -3.31
CA THR A 111 -13.64 17.45 -4.20
C THR A 111 -13.17 17.89 -5.59
N ASP A 112 -13.37 19.14 -5.96
CA ASP A 112 -13.44 19.55 -7.36
C ASP A 112 -12.10 20.10 -7.87
N ASN A 113 -11.18 20.42 -6.94
CA ASN A 113 -9.83 20.93 -7.22
C ASN A 113 -8.71 19.88 -7.05
N ALA A 114 -9.01 18.58 -7.22
CA ALA A 114 -8.08 17.47 -7.02
C ALA A 114 -7.02 17.31 -8.14
N THR A 115 -6.25 18.36 -8.45
CA THR A 115 -5.22 18.37 -9.51
C THR A 115 -3.94 17.62 -9.12
N GLY A 116 -3.97 16.29 -9.17
CA GLY A 116 -2.76 15.47 -8.99
C GLY A 116 -2.99 13.96 -9.13
N MET A 117 -1.91 13.23 -9.43
CA MET A 117 -1.88 11.78 -9.72
C MET A 117 -2.12 10.87 -8.48
N PHE A 118 -2.82 11.37 -7.45
CA PHE A 118 -2.88 10.79 -6.11
C PHE A 118 -4.28 10.89 -5.49
N GLY A 119 -5.26 10.23 -6.10
CA GLY A 119 -6.66 10.25 -5.65
C GLY A 119 -6.93 9.42 -4.40
N VAL A 120 -6.68 9.97 -3.21
CA VAL A 120 -7.28 9.53 -1.93
C VAL A 120 -7.31 10.69 -0.92
N ASN A 121 -8.49 11.00 -0.39
CA ASN A 121 -8.78 12.25 0.35
C ASN A 121 -8.34 12.26 1.82
N ILE A 122 -7.04 12.07 2.10
CA ILE A 122 -6.42 12.46 3.38
C ILE A 122 -5.08 13.17 3.12
N LYS A 123 -4.93 14.37 3.68
CA LYS A 123 -3.64 15.07 3.84
C LYS A 123 -3.35 15.16 5.34
N GLN A 124 -2.27 14.54 5.83
CA GLN A 124 -1.66 15.02 7.08
C GLN A 124 -1.14 16.45 6.88
N GLU A 125 -1.22 17.25 7.94
CA GLU A 125 -0.61 18.58 7.99
C GLU A 125 0.93 18.46 7.90
N GLY A 126 1.58 19.33 7.14
CA GLY A 126 3.05 19.44 7.09
C GLY A 126 3.85 18.38 6.31
N ILE A 127 3.22 17.41 5.65
CA ILE A 127 3.87 16.50 4.70
C ILE A 127 3.65 16.93 3.25
N GLU A 128 4.73 17.02 2.48
CA GLU A 128 4.76 17.64 1.15
C GLU A 128 5.88 17.06 0.27
N ILE A 129 5.59 16.86 -1.01
CA ILE A 129 6.58 16.56 -2.05
C ILE A 129 6.85 17.87 -2.80
N GLN A 130 7.94 18.55 -2.46
CA GLN A 130 8.31 19.82 -3.09
C GLN A 130 9.11 19.56 -4.37
N GLY A 131 8.87 20.33 -5.44
CA GLY A 131 9.59 20.20 -6.71
C GLY A 131 8.92 19.26 -7.72
N ASP A 132 9.75 18.62 -8.57
CA ASP A 132 9.32 17.84 -9.73
C ASP A 132 8.61 16.53 -9.33
N GLN A 133 7.29 16.50 -9.58
CA GLN A 133 6.43 15.35 -9.30
C GLN A 133 6.70 14.17 -10.24
N THR A 134 7.16 14.42 -11.47
CA THR A 134 7.52 13.39 -12.45
C THR A 134 8.81 12.69 -12.04
N ALA A 135 9.83 13.46 -11.65
CA ALA A 135 11.06 12.90 -11.08
C ALA A 135 10.76 12.14 -9.77
N PHE A 136 9.94 12.71 -8.87
CA PHE A 136 9.51 12.01 -7.65
C PHE A 136 8.86 10.64 -7.95
N ALA A 137 7.98 10.58 -8.94
CA ALA A 137 7.33 9.34 -9.37
C ALA A 137 8.33 8.35 -9.98
N GLN A 138 9.15 8.78 -10.95
CA GLN A 138 10.18 7.96 -11.60
C GLN A 138 11.14 7.33 -10.58
N TRP A 139 11.61 8.11 -9.61
CA TRP A 139 12.59 7.67 -8.61
C TRP A 139 11.96 6.98 -7.38
N THR A 140 10.66 6.64 -7.39
CA THR A 140 9.93 6.05 -6.24
C THR A 140 10.64 4.87 -5.60
N HIS A 141 11.03 3.89 -6.41
CA HIS A 141 11.70 2.68 -5.96
C HIS A 141 13.06 2.97 -5.29
N VAL A 142 13.82 3.95 -5.81
CA VAL A 142 15.11 4.38 -5.23
C VAL A 142 14.93 5.20 -3.95
N TRP A 143 14.05 6.21 -3.92
CA TRP A 143 13.93 7.06 -2.72
C TRP A 143 13.31 6.31 -1.54
N ARG A 144 12.45 5.31 -1.79
CA ARG A 144 11.98 4.38 -0.74
C ARG A 144 13.13 3.55 -0.18
N ARG A 145 13.94 2.91 -1.04
CA ARG A 145 15.09 2.12 -0.57
C ARG A 145 16.12 2.98 0.20
N VAL A 146 16.32 4.23 -0.18
CA VAL A 146 17.17 5.17 0.58
C VAL A 146 16.57 5.52 1.95
N LEU A 147 15.24 5.66 2.09
CA LEU A 147 14.59 5.83 3.40
C LEU A 147 14.71 4.58 4.29
N GLU A 148 14.56 3.40 3.72
CA GLU A 148 14.75 2.11 4.41
C GLU A 148 16.21 1.96 4.89
N LEU A 149 17.20 2.23 4.03
CA LEU A 149 18.61 2.20 4.41
C LEU A 149 18.97 3.29 5.46
N LEU A 150 18.27 4.43 5.48
CA LEU A 150 18.40 5.44 6.54
C LEU A 150 17.79 4.96 7.88
N HIS A 151 16.65 4.28 7.83
CA HIS A 151 16.01 3.66 8.99
C HIS A 151 16.92 2.60 9.61
N ASP A 152 17.42 1.66 8.80
CA ASP A 152 18.29 0.58 9.26
C ASP A 152 19.67 1.09 9.68
N ALA A 153 20.10 2.23 9.15
CA ALA A 153 21.26 2.96 9.64
C ALA A 153 21.02 3.58 11.03
N LEU A 154 19.82 4.08 11.34
CA LEU A 154 19.52 4.78 12.60
C LEU A 154 19.09 3.85 13.75
N VAL A 155 18.13 2.96 13.53
CA VAL A 155 17.62 2.02 14.55
C VAL A 155 18.00 0.57 14.27
N GLY A 156 18.08 0.18 13.00
CA GLY A 156 18.30 -1.21 12.58
C GLY A 156 17.10 -1.76 11.81
N PRO A 157 17.21 -2.95 11.20
CA PRO A 157 16.13 -3.52 10.40
C PRO A 157 14.87 -3.70 11.25
N THR A 158 13.71 -3.37 10.67
CA THR A 158 12.41 -3.69 11.27
C THR A 158 12.31 -5.20 11.49
N PRO A 159 11.96 -5.68 12.69
CA PRO A 159 11.73 -7.10 12.93
C PRO A 159 10.67 -7.64 11.96
N ALA A 160 11.02 -8.72 11.26
CA ALA A 160 10.11 -9.48 10.41
C ALA A 160 9.75 -10.79 11.12
N ASP A 161 8.54 -11.28 10.87
CA ASP A 161 8.12 -12.61 11.25
C ASP A 161 8.97 -13.66 10.50
N GLU A 162 9.22 -14.82 11.11
CA GLU A 162 9.76 -15.97 10.38
C GLU A 162 8.69 -16.54 9.44
N GLU A 163 9.00 -16.62 8.15
CA GLU A 163 8.13 -17.13 7.09
C GLU A 163 8.84 -18.30 6.37
N PRO A 164 8.13 -19.37 5.99
CA PRO A 164 8.73 -20.43 5.17
C PRO A 164 9.03 -19.91 3.75
N ASP A 165 10.19 -20.31 3.20
CA ASP A 165 10.49 -20.09 1.79
C ASP A 165 9.86 -21.20 0.94
N VAL A 166 9.23 -20.83 -0.18
CA VAL A 166 8.44 -21.75 -1.02
C VAL A 166 8.64 -21.46 -2.51
N ASP A 167 9.12 -22.48 -3.22
CA ASP A 167 9.37 -22.44 -4.67
C ASP A 167 8.07 -22.44 -5.50
N ILE A 168 7.02 -23.11 -5.01
CA ILE A 168 5.78 -23.41 -5.74
C ILE A 168 4.59 -23.13 -4.83
N ASP A 169 3.60 -22.39 -5.35
CA ASP A 169 2.37 -22.05 -4.64
C ASP A 169 1.23 -23.07 -4.89
N HIS A 170 0.05 -22.85 -4.27
CA HIS A 170 -1.13 -23.71 -4.36
C HIS A 170 -2.18 -23.21 -5.36
N ILE A 171 -1.88 -22.16 -6.14
CA ILE A 171 -2.83 -21.44 -6.99
C ILE A 171 -2.73 -21.91 -8.44
N VAL A 172 -3.88 -22.26 -9.01
CA VAL A 172 -3.99 -22.71 -10.41
C VAL A 172 -4.81 -21.71 -11.21
N GLY A 173 -4.12 -20.84 -11.96
CA GLY A 173 -4.75 -19.93 -12.93
C GLY A 173 -5.33 -20.67 -14.13
N ARG A 174 -6.58 -20.38 -14.50
CA ARG A 174 -7.31 -20.98 -15.63
C ARG A 174 -8.21 -19.98 -16.35
N TYR A 175 -8.66 -20.37 -17.54
CA TYR A 175 -9.70 -19.64 -18.26
C TYR A 175 -10.97 -20.47 -18.35
N VAL A 176 -12.11 -19.82 -18.15
CA VAL A 176 -13.47 -20.36 -18.36
C VAL A 176 -14.21 -19.52 -19.40
N TYR A 177 -15.22 -20.08 -20.04
CA TYR A 177 -16.15 -19.32 -20.88
C TYR A 177 -17.51 -19.24 -20.19
N ILE A 178 -18.07 -18.04 -20.09
CA ILE A 178 -19.41 -17.79 -19.55
C ILE A 178 -20.24 -17.04 -20.60
N THR A 179 -21.54 -17.34 -20.66
CA THR A 179 -22.47 -16.63 -21.56
C THR A 179 -23.20 -15.56 -20.76
N LEU A 180 -22.89 -14.29 -21.02
CA LEU A 180 -23.53 -13.13 -20.39
C LEU A 180 -24.77 -12.70 -21.19
N PRO A 181 -25.89 -12.30 -20.54
CA PRO A 181 -27.15 -11.99 -21.23
C PRO A 181 -27.07 -10.90 -22.30
N VAL A 182 -26.15 -9.94 -22.14
CA VAL A 182 -25.97 -8.80 -23.06
C VAL A 182 -24.77 -9.00 -23.99
N TRP A 183 -23.68 -9.58 -23.50
CA TRP A 183 -22.38 -9.62 -24.19
C TRP A 183 -22.02 -10.98 -24.82
N GLY A 184 -22.88 -11.99 -24.69
CA GLY A 184 -22.67 -13.30 -25.29
C GLY A 184 -21.54 -14.09 -24.60
N LYS A 185 -20.80 -14.91 -25.36
CA LYS A 185 -19.81 -15.85 -24.81
C LYS A 185 -18.48 -15.15 -24.51
N CYS A 186 -18.31 -14.69 -23.27
CA CYS A 186 -17.08 -14.05 -22.78
C CYS A 186 -16.08 -15.09 -22.25
N LYS A 187 -14.78 -14.83 -22.44
CA LYS A 187 -13.67 -15.59 -21.84
C LYS A 187 -13.23 -14.87 -20.56
N VAL A 188 -13.20 -15.59 -19.44
CA VAL A 188 -12.86 -15.05 -18.11
C VAL A 188 -11.67 -15.81 -17.55
N PHE A 189 -10.66 -15.08 -17.05
CA PHE A 189 -9.58 -15.65 -16.25
C PHE A 189 -10.06 -15.82 -14.80
N TYR A 190 -9.66 -16.91 -14.15
CA TYR A 190 -9.89 -17.12 -12.73
C TYR A 190 -8.74 -17.91 -12.11
N GLU A 191 -8.51 -17.69 -10.83
CA GLU A 191 -7.52 -18.40 -10.02
C GLU A 191 -8.27 -19.24 -8.98
N HIS A 192 -7.75 -20.42 -8.63
CA HIS A 192 -8.34 -21.27 -7.60
C HIS A 192 -7.28 -22.09 -6.87
N SER A 193 -7.57 -22.45 -5.62
CA SER A 193 -6.77 -23.34 -4.78
C SER A 193 -7.70 -24.13 -3.84
N GLY A 194 -7.14 -25.14 -3.16
CA GLY A 194 -7.86 -25.98 -2.20
C GLY A 194 -8.89 -26.95 -2.79
N SER A 195 -9.50 -27.76 -1.91
CA SER A 195 -10.51 -28.76 -2.28
C SER A 195 -11.58 -28.87 -1.18
N GLY A 196 -12.81 -28.45 -1.48
CA GLY A 196 -13.89 -28.40 -0.49
C GLY A 196 -15.29 -28.39 -1.10
N GLN A 197 -16.29 -28.75 -0.31
CA GLN A 197 -17.70 -28.84 -0.76
C GLN A 197 -18.35 -27.45 -0.91
N ARG A 198 -18.12 -26.54 0.04
CA ARG A 198 -18.53 -25.12 -0.08
C ARG A 198 -17.45 -24.38 -0.88
N ARG A 199 -17.84 -23.69 -1.96
CA ARG A 199 -16.94 -22.85 -2.77
C ARG A 199 -17.02 -21.41 -2.27
N ILE A 200 -15.87 -20.80 -2.02
CA ILE A 200 -15.72 -19.37 -1.75
C ILE A 200 -15.37 -18.69 -3.08
N VAL A 201 -15.96 -17.53 -3.35
CA VAL A 201 -15.58 -16.67 -4.50
C VAL A 201 -15.08 -15.36 -3.93
N PHE A 202 -13.77 -15.12 -4.07
CA PHE A 202 -13.18 -13.81 -3.79
C PHE A 202 -13.33 -12.92 -5.03
N LEU A 203 -13.64 -11.64 -4.82
CA LEU A 203 -13.80 -10.64 -5.87
C LEU A 203 -12.88 -9.47 -5.55
N HIS A 204 -12.04 -9.07 -6.51
CA HIS A 204 -11.08 -7.98 -6.35
C HIS A 204 -11.75 -6.65 -5.96
N THR A 205 -11.14 -5.92 -5.03
CA THR A 205 -11.54 -4.53 -4.72
C THR A 205 -10.85 -3.54 -5.69
N ALA A 206 -10.87 -2.24 -5.42
CA ALA A 206 -10.29 -1.20 -6.27
C ALA A 206 -8.80 -1.47 -6.60
N GLY A 207 -8.45 -1.40 -7.89
CA GLY A 207 -7.21 -1.91 -8.45
C GLY A 207 -7.37 -3.22 -9.25
N SER A 208 -8.57 -3.82 -9.24
CA SER A 208 -8.97 -4.93 -10.12
C SER A 208 -8.07 -6.18 -10.06
N ASP A 209 -7.42 -6.42 -8.91
CA ASP A 209 -6.33 -7.38 -8.75
C ASP A 209 -6.69 -8.55 -7.81
N GLY A 210 -6.71 -9.78 -8.34
CA GLY A 210 -6.97 -11.00 -7.56
C GLY A 210 -5.86 -11.35 -6.55
N ARG A 211 -4.65 -10.81 -6.70
CA ARG A 211 -3.47 -11.17 -5.89
C ARG A 211 -3.58 -10.74 -4.42
N GLN A 212 -4.53 -9.87 -4.11
CA GLN A 212 -4.91 -9.50 -2.73
C GLN A 212 -5.36 -10.73 -1.89
N TYR A 213 -5.84 -11.78 -2.56
CA TYR A 213 -6.29 -13.03 -1.92
C TYR A 213 -5.24 -14.14 -1.91
N HIS A 214 -4.08 -13.95 -2.56
CA HIS A 214 -3.05 -14.99 -2.67
C HIS A 214 -2.49 -15.43 -1.31
N GLY A 215 -2.57 -14.60 -0.26
CA GLY A 215 -2.18 -15.01 1.09
C GLY A 215 -3.18 -15.92 1.81
N VAL A 216 -4.46 -15.86 1.45
CA VAL A 216 -5.50 -16.76 1.95
C VAL A 216 -5.61 -18.00 1.07
N MET A 217 -5.33 -17.87 -0.22
CA MET A 217 -5.37 -18.97 -1.18
C MET A 217 -4.17 -19.92 -1.07
N ASN A 218 -3.09 -19.55 -0.37
CA ASN A 218 -1.92 -20.40 -0.17
C ASN A 218 -1.78 -20.98 1.25
N ASP A 219 -2.37 -20.35 2.27
CA ASP A 219 -2.23 -20.67 3.70
C ASP A 219 -0.75 -20.64 4.18
N GLU A 220 -0.36 -19.54 4.84
CA GLU A 220 1.03 -19.01 4.98
C GLU A 220 1.56 -18.27 3.72
N PRO A 221 1.37 -16.94 3.60
CA PRO A 221 1.99 -16.13 2.55
C PRO A 221 3.42 -15.71 2.91
N PRO A 222 4.40 -15.98 2.04
CA PRO A 222 5.73 -15.43 2.21
C PRO A 222 5.74 -13.90 2.17
N LEU A 223 6.81 -13.29 2.71
CA LEU A 223 7.16 -11.87 2.52
C LEU A 223 7.06 -11.43 1.04
N LYS A 224 7.37 -12.34 0.11
CA LYS A 224 7.22 -12.22 -1.35
C LYS A 224 5.82 -11.73 -1.77
N ASN A 225 4.75 -12.16 -1.09
CA ASN A 225 3.37 -11.76 -1.42
C ASN A 225 3.02 -10.36 -0.85
N ARG A 226 3.55 -10.03 0.35
CA ARG A 226 3.46 -8.67 0.92
C ARG A 226 4.24 -7.67 0.03
N GLN A 227 5.42 -8.05 -0.43
CA GLN A 227 6.23 -7.30 -1.40
C GLN A 227 5.60 -7.24 -2.80
N LEU A 228 4.92 -8.30 -3.25
CA LEU A 228 4.20 -8.33 -4.52
C LEU A 228 3.07 -7.28 -4.52
N LEU A 229 2.22 -7.24 -3.50
CA LEU A 229 1.16 -6.24 -3.41
C LEU A 229 1.70 -4.80 -3.32
N TRP A 230 2.77 -4.59 -2.53
CA TRP A 230 3.54 -3.35 -2.51
C TRP A 230 4.07 -2.96 -3.90
N HIS A 231 4.60 -3.93 -4.64
CA HIS A 231 5.16 -3.73 -5.98
C HIS A 231 4.06 -3.40 -6.98
N LEU A 232 2.94 -4.12 -6.96
CA LEU A 232 1.84 -3.97 -7.90
C LEU A 232 1.14 -2.60 -7.78
N TYR A 233 0.85 -2.13 -6.57
CA TYR A 233 0.38 -0.76 -6.38
C TYR A 233 1.45 0.30 -6.72
N SER A 234 2.75 -0.06 -6.75
CA SER A 234 3.83 0.82 -7.23
C SER A 234 4.12 0.73 -8.73
N ALA A 235 3.57 -0.27 -9.43
CA ALA A 235 3.92 -0.63 -10.81
C ALA A 235 2.72 -0.70 -11.76
N GLN A 236 1.54 -0.20 -11.34
CA GLN A 236 0.40 -0.04 -12.25
C GLN A 236 0.77 0.88 -13.42
N ALA A 237 0.42 0.47 -14.64
CA ALA A 237 0.72 1.27 -15.83
C ALA A 237 -0.02 2.62 -15.81
N TYR A 238 0.59 3.63 -16.43
CA TYR A 238 0.06 4.99 -16.50
C TYR A 238 -1.41 5.02 -16.94
N GLY A 239 -2.27 5.64 -16.12
CA GLY A 239 -3.70 5.76 -16.37
C GLY A 239 -4.58 4.65 -15.75
N ILE A 240 -4.08 3.43 -15.51
CA ILE A 240 -4.91 2.33 -14.98
C ILE A 240 -5.42 2.67 -13.58
N PHE A 241 -4.51 2.99 -12.65
CA PHE A 241 -4.90 3.34 -11.28
C PHE A 241 -5.81 4.58 -11.22
N HIS A 242 -5.67 5.50 -12.17
CA HIS A 242 -6.53 6.69 -12.25
C HIS A 242 -7.96 6.30 -12.67
N GLY A 243 -8.13 5.45 -13.68
CA GLY A 243 -9.44 4.98 -14.13
C GLY A 243 -10.16 4.10 -13.10
N ASP A 244 -9.43 3.21 -12.42
CA ASP A 244 -9.99 2.38 -11.34
C ASP A 244 -10.47 3.24 -10.16
N LEU A 245 -9.73 4.30 -9.80
CA LEU A 245 -10.12 5.23 -8.74
C LEU A 245 -11.28 6.16 -9.16
N ASP A 246 -11.32 6.62 -10.42
CA ASP A 246 -12.42 7.44 -10.95
C ASP A 246 -13.74 6.64 -10.98
N PHE A 247 -13.69 5.38 -11.42
CA PHE A 247 -14.83 4.47 -11.33
C PHE A 247 -15.25 4.19 -9.88
N TYR A 248 -14.30 3.98 -8.97
CA TYR A 248 -14.54 3.69 -7.56
C TYR A 248 -15.14 4.88 -6.78
N PHE A 249 -14.68 6.11 -7.02
CA PHE A 249 -15.14 7.29 -6.29
C PHE A 249 -16.30 8.05 -6.96
N GLY A 250 -16.39 8.05 -8.30
CA GLY A 250 -17.41 8.79 -9.04
C GLY A 250 -18.30 7.94 -9.96
N GLY A 251 -17.82 6.80 -10.46
CA GLY A 251 -18.46 6.04 -11.53
C GLY A 251 -19.56 5.04 -11.12
N TRP A 252 -19.72 4.70 -9.84
CA TRP A 252 -20.64 3.63 -9.42
C TRP A 252 -21.35 3.85 -8.09
N ASP A 253 -22.69 3.81 -8.10
CA ASP A 253 -23.53 3.76 -6.89
C ASP A 253 -24.49 2.56 -6.92
N GLY A 254 -24.23 1.57 -6.06
CA GLY A 254 -25.08 0.40 -5.88
C GLY A 254 -26.16 0.54 -4.80
N ARG A 255 -26.22 1.66 -4.04
CA ARG A 255 -26.99 1.76 -2.78
C ARG A 255 -28.49 1.47 -2.94
N SER A 256 -29.08 1.89 -4.05
CA SER A 256 -30.50 1.64 -4.39
C SER A 256 -30.83 0.18 -4.71
N ARG A 257 -29.82 -0.66 -4.94
CA ARG A 257 -29.96 -2.06 -5.39
C ARG A 257 -29.74 -3.09 -4.29
N MET A 258 -29.25 -2.69 -3.12
CA MET A 258 -28.85 -3.62 -2.04
C MET A 258 -30.01 -4.54 -1.59
N SER A 259 -31.23 -4.01 -1.52
CA SER A 259 -32.43 -4.77 -1.15
C SER A 259 -32.87 -5.84 -2.16
N SER A 260 -32.29 -5.86 -3.37
CA SER A 260 -32.55 -6.89 -4.40
C SER A 260 -31.68 -8.14 -4.27
N ILE A 261 -30.74 -8.17 -3.31
CA ILE A 261 -29.82 -9.28 -3.09
C ILE A 261 -30.53 -10.40 -2.32
N ASP A 262 -30.74 -11.54 -2.99
CA ASP A 262 -31.43 -12.71 -2.43
C ASP A 262 -30.48 -13.61 -1.64
N THR A 263 -30.40 -13.36 -0.33
CA THR A 263 -29.55 -14.11 0.61
C THR A 263 -29.93 -15.59 0.77
N LYS A 264 -31.12 -16.01 0.32
CA LYS A 264 -31.53 -17.43 0.29
C LYS A 264 -30.89 -18.19 -0.88
N LYS A 265 -30.44 -17.49 -1.93
CA LYS A 265 -29.67 -18.06 -3.04
C LYS A 265 -28.16 -18.00 -2.78
N CYS A 266 -27.68 -16.92 -2.16
CA CYS A 266 -26.27 -16.73 -1.83
C CYS A 266 -26.15 -15.95 -0.50
N PRO A 267 -25.78 -16.63 0.61
CA PRO A 267 -25.60 -15.96 1.91
C PRO A 267 -24.53 -14.86 1.86
N VAL A 268 -24.84 -13.70 2.45
CA VAL A 268 -23.95 -12.53 2.47
C VAL A 268 -23.38 -12.31 3.87
N TYR A 269 -22.07 -12.39 3.99
CA TYR A 269 -21.30 -12.07 5.19
C TYR A 269 -20.35 -10.91 4.87
N MET A 270 -20.47 -9.80 5.60
CA MET A 270 -19.58 -8.65 5.52
C MET A 270 -18.58 -8.73 6.67
N LEU A 271 -17.32 -8.99 6.34
CA LEU A 271 -16.21 -9.05 7.30
C LEU A 271 -15.35 -7.79 7.13
N THR A 272 -15.31 -6.93 8.14
CA THR A 272 -14.67 -5.60 8.05
C THR A 272 -13.55 -5.47 9.05
N GLY A 273 -12.39 -4.97 8.65
CA GLY A 273 -11.30 -4.69 9.59
C GLY A 273 -11.68 -3.62 10.62
N GLU A 274 -11.33 -3.85 11.88
CA GLU A 274 -11.47 -2.89 12.99
C GLU A 274 -10.89 -1.50 12.66
N TYR A 275 -9.72 -1.46 12.00
CA TYR A 275 -9.07 -0.22 11.55
C TYR A 275 -9.11 -0.03 10.03
N ASP A 276 -10.13 -0.55 9.35
CA ASP A 276 -10.38 -0.19 7.95
C ASP A 276 -10.74 1.31 7.84
N TRP A 277 -9.81 2.06 7.24
CA TRP A 277 -9.82 3.51 7.02
C TRP A 277 -10.42 3.90 5.65
N SER A 278 -10.82 2.92 4.83
CA SER A 278 -11.47 3.09 3.52
C SER A 278 -12.96 2.76 3.59
N ASN A 279 -13.29 1.66 4.26
CA ASN A 279 -14.65 1.14 4.46
C ASN A 279 -14.81 0.76 5.93
N THR A 280 -15.15 1.75 6.76
CA THR A 280 -15.22 1.55 8.21
C THR A 280 -16.29 0.51 8.60
N PRO A 281 -16.17 -0.15 9.77
CA PRO A 281 -17.21 -1.07 10.28
C PRO A 281 -18.62 -0.47 10.32
N ALA A 282 -18.74 0.85 10.52
CA ALA A 282 -20.03 1.55 10.45
C ALA A 282 -20.60 1.65 9.03
N MET A 283 -19.76 1.83 8.01
CA MET A 283 -20.15 1.85 6.59
C MET A 283 -20.60 0.45 6.11
N SER A 284 -19.87 -0.59 6.52
CA SER A 284 -20.27 -1.98 6.30
C SER A 284 -21.59 -2.31 6.97
N GLN A 285 -21.77 -1.97 8.26
CA GLN A 285 -23.03 -2.21 8.97
C GLN A 285 -24.20 -1.52 8.26
N ALA A 286 -24.07 -0.22 7.97
CA ALA A 286 -25.09 0.56 7.27
C ALA A 286 -25.35 0.09 5.82
N THR A 287 -24.55 -0.83 5.27
CA THR A 287 -24.80 -1.50 3.99
C THR A 287 -25.43 -2.88 4.20
N CYS A 288 -24.96 -3.64 5.20
CA CYS A 288 -25.54 -4.90 5.65
C CYS A 288 -27.02 -4.74 6.03
N ASP A 289 -27.37 -3.67 6.74
CA ASP A 289 -28.75 -3.36 7.17
C ASP A 289 -29.73 -3.17 5.98
N LYS A 290 -29.21 -2.94 4.77
CA LYS A 290 -29.98 -2.78 3.53
C LYS A 290 -30.16 -4.09 2.75
N ILE A 291 -29.55 -5.19 3.20
CA ILE A 291 -29.56 -6.50 2.55
C ILE A 291 -30.29 -7.49 3.47
N PRO A 292 -31.56 -7.87 3.16
CA PRO A 292 -32.34 -8.74 4.03
C PRO A 292 -31.66 -10.08 4.30
N GLY A 293 -31.29 -10.34 5.56
CA GLY A 293 -30.63 -11.59 5.98
C GLY A 293 -29.11 -11.63 5.79
N ALA A 294 -28.46 -10.53 5.41
CA ALA A 294 -27.01 -10.42 5.51
C ALA A 294 -26.55 -10.34 6.97
N LYS A 295 -25.28 -10.68 7.21
CA LYS A 295 -24.62 -10.57 8.52
C LYS A 295 -23.35 -9.73 8.38
N HIS A 296 -23.03 -8.93 9.40
CA HIS A 296 -21.80 -8.15 9.48
C HIS A 296 -21.02 -8.53 10.75
N GLN A 297 -19.69 -8.58 10.64
CA GLN A 297 -18.79 -8.80 11.77
C GLN A 297 -17.51 -7.95 11.62
N THR A 298 -17.18 -7.19 12.66
CA THR A 298 -15.89 -6.50 12.77
C THR A 298 -14.80 -7.49 13.14
N MET A 299 -13.73 -7.53 12.36
CA MET A 299 -12.56 -8.35 12.59
C MET A 299 -11.53 -7.57 13.41
N GLN A 300 -11.38 -7.98 14.68
CA GLN A 300 -10.43 -7.37 15.62
C GLN A 300 -8.98 -7.60 15.16
N GLY A 301 -8.12 -6.59 15.33
CA GLY A 301 -6.71 -6.64 14.97
C GLY A 301 -6.39 -6.60 13.47
N LEU A 302 -7.40 -6.40 12.61
CA LEU A 302 -7.28 -6.41 11.14
C LEU A 302 -7.73 -5.08 10.51
N GLY A 303 -7.11 -4.71 9.39
CA GLY A 303 -7.39 -3.49 8.63
C GLY A 303 -8.08 -3.72 7.27
N HIS A 304 -7.64 -2.96 6.27
CA HIS A 304 -8.31 -2.85 4.96
C HIS A 304 -7.98 -3.99 3.99
N PHE A 305 -6.83 -4.64 4.15
CA PHE A 305 -6.40 -5.80 3.39
C PHE A 305 -6.26 -7.03 4.30
N PRO A 306 -7.33 -7.46 5.01
CA PRO A 306 -7.21 -8.38 6.14
C PRO A 306 -6.66 -9.76 5.74
N ALA A 307 -6.99 -10.21 4.52
CA ALA A 307 -6.46 -11.41 3.86
C ALA A 307 -4.93 -11.38 3.62
N THR A 308 -4.30 -10.19 3.62
CA THR A 308 -2.86 -9.98 3.47
C THR A 308 -2.20 -9.60 4.80
N GLU A 309 -2.88 -8.78 5.62
CA GLU A 309 -2.34 -8.24 6.87
C GLU A 309 -2.16 -9.32 7.95
N ASN A 310 -3.16 -10.19 8.16
CA ASN A 310 -2.99 -11.41 8.95
C ASN A 310 -3.97 -12.50 8.46
N PRO A 311 -3.54 -13.35 7.49
CA PRO A 311 -4.39 -14.38 6.91
C PRO A 311 -4.80 -15.44 7.93
N LYS A 312 -3.91 -15.80 8.86
CA LYS A 312 -4.16 -16.80 9.92
C LYS A 312 -5.36 -16.37 10.79
N VAL A 313 -5.44 -15.08 11.13
CA VAL A 313 -6.59 -14.51 11.84
C VAL A 313 -7.82 -14.36 10.93
N PHE A 314 -7.65 -13.87 9.69
CA PHE A 314 -8.75 -13.68 8.74
C PHE A 314 -9.48 -15.00 8.38
N VAL A 315 -8.73 -16.09 8.21
CA VAL A 315 -9.26 -17.41 7.89
C VAL A 315 -10.20 -17.94 8.97
N GLU A 316 -9.99 -17.63 10.25
CA GLU A 316 -10.92 -18.02 11.32
C GLU A 316 -12.26 -17.28 11.25
N TYR A 317 -12.26 -15.98 10.90
CA TYR A 317 -13.50 -15.24 10.63
C TYR A 317 -14.24 -15.80 9.40
N CYS A 318 -13.51 -16.22 8.35
CA CYS A 318 -14.09 -16.93 7.22
C CYS A 318 -14.68 -18.29 7.62
N LYS A 319 -13.93 -19.13 8.35
CA LYS A 319 -14.41 -20.44 8.86
C LYS A 319 -15.68 -20.29 9.69
N SER A 320 -15.72 -19.33 10.61
CA SER A 320 -16.90 -19.01 11.44
C SER A 320 -18.12 -18.61 10.59
N SER A 321 -17.91 -17.81 9.54
CA SER A 321 -18.97 -17.40 8.60
C SER A 321 -19.45 -18.57 7.72
N ILE A 322 -18.54 -19.46 7.32
CA ILE A 322 -18.78 -20.59 6.43
C ILE A 322 -19.39 -21.80 7.17
N ALA A 323 -19.27 -21.88 8.50
CA ALA A 323 -19.91 -22.93 9.32
C ALA A 323 -21.43 -22.73 9.53
N GLN A 324 -21.95 -21.56 9.17
CA GLN A 324 -23.36 -21.15 9.32
C GLN A 324 -24.19 -21.37 8.03
#